data_AF-A0AB73R0U7-F1
#
_entry.id   AF-A0AB73R0U7-F1
#
_cell.length_a   1.000
_cell.length_b   1.000
_cell.length_c   1.000
_cell.angle_alpha   90.00
_cell.angle_beta   90.00
_cell.angle_gamma   90.00
#
_symmetry.space_group_name_H-M   'P 1'
#
loop_
_entity.id
_entity.type
_entity.pdbx_description
1 polymer ?
#
loop_
_entity_poly.entity_id
_entity_poly.type
_entity_poly.pdbx_seq_one_letter_code
_entity_poly.pdbx_strand_id
1 'polypeptide(L)'
;MAKRRKKQNLIHLSLILIVATIIGGSFFYSHHMRKVSNSYAVSETAMLNIGAKVYNSLSAIQRVSLPEQVTVKVNRYYLTSANKNKETFARINYNGKNYFVRTTDIELKMDNTINNYLNQSGLPHAKITKQISSIFEQRGYSTSSGVPRGVVIHDTGNENTTTNSEVSYMKQNYSSTQVFVHTFIDNQQILNIADTKYMAEGAGPNANPYFVQFEMPHEYTAASFAKQLGNAAYYTAYILKQNNLPVTKGTKDGGGTVWTHAMVSSYLGGTDHQDPVSYWSTSARKLFDTSYIINDFVELVQAYYNEM
;
A
#
# COMPACT_ATOMS: atom_id res chain seq x y z
N MET A 1 69.89 -12.77 12.23
CA MET A 1 68.98 -11.73 11.65
C MET A 1 67.80 -12.29 10.85
N ALA A 2 67.97 -13.33 10.01
CA ALA A 2 66.91 -13.85 9.13
C ALA A 2 65.63 -14.36 9.85
N LYS A 3 65.78 -15.05 10.99
CA LYS A 3 64.64 -15.59 11.78
C LYS A 3 63.72 -14.49 12.35
N ARG A 4 64.29 -13.33 12.71
CA ARG A 4 63.56 -12.18 13.27
C ARG A 4 62.74 -11.44 12.20
N ARG A 5 63.33 -11.27 11.00
CA ARG A 5 62.63 -10.76 9.80
C ARG A 5 61.46 -11.65 9.37
N LYS A 6 61.66 -12.98 9.34
CA LYS A 6 60.57 -13.92 8.99
C LYS A 6 59.38 -13.82 9.96
N LYS A 7 59.64 -13.71 11.28
CA LYS A 7 58.61 -13.55 12.31
C LYS A 7 57.86 -12.21 12.19
N GLN A 8 58.57 -11.11 11.90
CA GLN A 8 57.96 -9.79 11.66
C GLN A 8 57.07 -9.76 10.40
N ASN A 9 57.50 -10.42 9.32
CA ASN A 9 56.72 -10.52 8.09
C ASN A 9 55.44 -11.36 8.29
N LEU A 10 55.51 -12.43 9.09
CA LEU A 10 54.33 -13.23 9.47
C LEU A 10 53.33 -12.39 10.28
N ILE A 11 53.79 -11.60 11.25
CA ILE A 11 52.92 -10.71 12.03
C ILE A 11 52.26 -9.64 11.14
N HIS A 12 53.00 -9.06 10.19
CA HIS A 12 52.43 -8.09 9.24
C HIS A 12 51.39 -8.73 8.31
N LEU A 13 51.64 -9.94 7.79
CA LEU A 13 50.66 -10.67 6.99
C LEU A 13 49.37 -10.96 7.79
N SER A 14 49.50 -11.38 9.04
CA SER A 14 48.36 -11.62 9.93
C SER A 14 47.58 -10.34 10.21
N LEU A 15 48.25 -9.21 10.46
CA LEU A 15 47.58 -7.92 10.65
C LEU A 15 46.83 -7.47 9.39
N ILE A 16 47.44 -7.62 8.20
CA ILE A 16 46.80 -7.27 6.93
C ILE A 16 45.56 -8.13 6.70
N LEU A 17 45.62 -9.43 7.00
CA LEU A 17 44.47 -10.33 6.86
C LEU A 17 43.33 -9.97 7.82
N ILE A 18 43.64 -9.60 9.07
CA ILE A 18 42.67 -9.15 10.07
C ILE A 18 42.01 -7.83 9.63
N VAL A 19 42.81 -6.86 9.17
CA VAL A 19 42.28 -5.58 8.69
C VAL A 19 41.42 -5.79 7.44
N ALA A 20 41.84 -6.65 6.51
CA ALA A 20 41.06 -6.99 5.32
C ALA A 20 39.75 -7.72 5.64
N THR A 21 39.73 -8.58 6.67
CA THR A 21 38.49 -9.25 7.14
C THR A 21 37.57 -8.29 7.89
N ILE A 22 38.11 -7.34 8.67
CA ILE A 22 37.31 -6.30 9.32
C ILE A 22 36.71 -5.35 8.29
N ILE A 23 37.50 -4.87 7.33
CA ILE A 23 37.04 -3.98 6.26
C ILE A 23 36.07 -4.72 5.33
N GLY A 24 36.42 -5.93 4.90
CA GLY A 24 35.56 -6.78 4.08
C GLY A 24 34.26 -7.16 4.78
N GLY A 25 34.32 -7.51 6.07
CA GLY A 25 33.16 -7.79 6.91
C GLY A 25 32.29 -6.56 7.16
N SER A 26 32.89 -5.39 7.39
CA SER A 26 32.17 -4.12 7.58
C SER A 26 31.52 -3.65 6.28
N PHE A 27 32.23 -3.77 5.14
CA PHE A 27 31.71 -3.48 3.82
C PHE A 27 30.56 -4.44 3.47
N PHE A 28 30.75 -5.74 3.64
CA PHE A 28 29.73 -6.77 3.43
C PHE A 28 28.50 -6.54 4.33
N TYR A 29 28.70 -6.27 5.61
CA TYR A 29 27.63 -5.94 6.56
C TYR A 29 26.87 -4.69 6.12
N SER A 30 27.57 -3.59 5.81
CA SER A 30 26.94 -2.34 5.36
C SER A 30 26.15 -2.48 4.04
N HIS A 31 26.57 -3.38 3.14
CA HIS A 31 25.89 -3.64 1.88
C HIS A 31 24.70 -4.60 2.00
N HIS A 32 24.63 -5.38 3.09
CA HIS A 32 23.51 -6.30 3.37
C HIS A 32 22.48 -5.72 4.34
N MET A 33 22.73 -4.55 4.93
CA MET A 33 21.78 -3.89 5.81
C MET A 33 20.60 -3.31 5.02
N ARG A 34 19.45 -3.94 5.18
CA ARG A 34 18.16 -3.43 4.68
C ARG A 34 17.87 -2.08 5.34
N LYS A 35 17.91 -0.99 4.58
CA LYS A 35 17.55 0.34 5.09
C LYS A 35 16.04 0.42 5.21
N VAL A 36 15.53 0.71 6.41
CA VAL A 36 14.10 0.93 6.64
C VAL A 36 13.78 2.38 6.27
N SER A 37 12.96 2.58 5.23
CA SER A 37 12.49 3.89 4.82
C SER A 37 11.23 4.31 5.57
N ASN A 38 10.39 3.35 5.96
CA ASN A 38 9.18 3.57 6.73
C ASN A 38 8.78 2.31 7.51
N SER A 39 7.99 2.47 8.56
CA SER A 39 7.39 1.34 9.29
C SER A 39 6.10 1.75 9.98
N TYR A 40 5.15 0.83 10.07
CA TYR A 40 3.85 1.09 10.68
C TYR A 40 3.33 -0.15 11.42
N ALA A 41 2.71 0.08 12.57
CA ALA A 41 2.16 -0.98 13.40
C ALA A 41 0.82 -1.45 12.85
N VAL A 42 0.54 -2.74 13.02
CA VAL A 42 -0.72 -3.38 12.63
C VAL A 42 -1.12 -4.41 13.69
N SER A 43 -2.31 -4.96 13.58
CA SER A 43 -2.78 -6.07 14.42
C SER A 43 -3.53 -7.07 13.55
N GLU A 44 -2.78 -7.82 12.77
CA GLU A 44 -3.30 -8.73 11.75
C GLU A 44 -2.93 -10.18 12.05
N THR A 45 -3.58 -11.10 11.34
CA THR A 45 -3.25 -12.52 11.36
C THR A 45 -2.92 -12.96 9.95
N ALA A 46 -1.88 -13.77 9.80
CA ALA A 46 -1.46 -14.27 8.50
C ALA A 46 -1.05 -15.75 8.59
N MET A 47 -1.12 -16.44 7.46
CA MET A 47 -0.58 -17.78 7.28
C MET A 47 0.80 -17.67 6.61
N LEU A 48 1.78 -18.42 7.10
CA LEU A 48 3.08 -18.52 6.44
C LEU A 48 2.99 -19.44 5.22
N ASN A 49 3.43 -18.94 4.06
CA ASN A 49 3.46 -19.72 2.82
C ASN A 49 4.48 -20.86 2.91
N ILE A 50 4.26 -21.92 2.14
CA ILE A 50 5.24 -23.02 2.01
C ILE A 50 6.57 -22.44 1.50
N GLY A 51 7.68 -22.78 2.16
CA GLY A 51 9.00 -22.26 1.80
C GLY A 51 9.27 -20.80 2.20
N ALA A 52 8.43 -20.19 3.04
CA ALA A 52 8.62 -18.83 3.54
C ALA A 52 10.02 -18.62 4.17
N LYS A 53 10.68 -17.52 3.81
CA LYS A 53 12.01 -17.20 4.35
C LYS A 53 11.86 -16.35 5.61
N VAL A 54 12.08 -16.97 6.76
CA VAL A 54 11.95 -16.33 8.07
C VAL A 54 13.31 -15.98 8.67
N TYR A 55 13.40 -14.84 9.36
CA TYR A 55 14.62 -14.25 9.91
C TYR A 55 14.43 -13.79 11.36
N ASN A 56 15.49 -13.83 12.17
CA ASN A 56 15.46 -13.29 13.55
C ASN A 56 15.54 -11.76 13.61
N SER A 57 16.06 -11.11 12.57
CA SER A 57 16.14 -9.65 12.46
C SER A 57 16.12 -9.22 10.99
N LEU A 58 15.82 -7.96 10.73
CA LEU A 58 15.91 -7.37 9.38
C LEU A 58 17.34 -7.39 8.80
N SER A 59 18.36 -7.47 9.66
CA SER A 59 19.77 -7.56 9.28
C SER A 59 20.28 -9.00 9.14
N ALA A 60 19.48 -10.00 9.52
CA ALA A 60 19.91 -11.39 9.55
C ALA A 60 20.03 -11.95 8.12
N ILE A 61 21.15 -12.61 7.87
CA ILE A 61 21.40 -13.39 6.65
C ILE A 61 20.89 -14.83 6.85
N GLN A 62 21.09 -15.36 8.05
CA GLN A 62 20.68 -16.72 8.39
C GLN A 62 19.17 -16.82 8.57
N ARG A 63 18.61 -17.87 7.96
CA ARG A 63 17.19 -18.19 8.03
C ARG A 63 16.87 -19.02 9.27
N VAL A 64 15.65 -18.88 9.73
CA VAL A 64 15.05 -19.69 10.80
C VAL A 64 13.99 -20.57 10.18
N SER A 65 13.91 -21.82 10.63
CA SER A 65 12.82 -22.70 10.26
C SER A 65 11.65 -22.50 11.22
N LEU A 66 10.48 -22.19 10.67
CA LEU A 66 9.19 -22.28 11.36
C LEU A 66 8.36 -23.37 10.68
N PRO A 67 7.36 -23.95 11.38
CA PRO A 67 6.44 -24.89 10.74
C PRO A 67 5.77 -24.24 9.51
N GLU A 68 5.62 -25.00 8.44
CA GLU A 68 4.93 -24.53 7.23
C GLU A 68 3.43 -24.36 7.50
N GLN A 69 2.79 -23.44 6.77
CA GLN A 69 1.34 -23.17 6.86
C GLN A 69 0.85 -22.82 8.27
N VAL A 70 1.75 -22.31 9.12
CA VAL A 70 1.40 -21.92 10.48
C VAL A 70 0.78 -20.52 10.50
N THR A 71 -0.23 -20.35 11.33
CA THR A 71 -0.84 -19.05 11.61
C THR A 71 0.05 -18.23 12.54
N VAL A 72 0.32 -16.98 12.17
CA VAL A 72 1.15 -16.03 12.91
C VAL A 72 0.44 -14.69 13.09
N LYS A 73 0.83 -13.93 14.11
CA LYS A 73 0.34 -12.55 14.31
C LYS A 73 1.28 -11.57 13.64
N VAL A 74 0.78 -10.72 12.75
CA VAL A 74 1.57 -9.62 12.17
C VAL A 74 1.33 -8.38 13.00
N ASN A 75 2.39 -7.76 13.49
CA ASN A 75 2.28 -6.60 14.39
C ASN A 75 2.96 -5.32 13.88
N ARG A 76 3.72 -5.42 12.78
CA ARG A 76 4.37 -4.27 12.14
C ARG A 76 4.84 -4.62 10.73
N TYR A 77 4.77 -3.65 9.83
CA TYR A 77 5.42 -3.69 8.53
C TYR A 77 6.60 -2.74 8.45
N TYR A 78 7.57 -3.10 7.61
CA TYR A 78 8.79 -2.34 7.34
C TYR A 78 8.96 -2.21 5.83
N LEU A 79 8.90 -0.98 5.33
CA LEU A 79 9.29 -0.66 3.96
C LEU A 79 10.80 -0.55 3.96
N THR A 80 11.44 -1.40 3.16
CA THR A 80 12.90 -1.49 3.12
C THR A 80 13.41 -1.24 1.71
N SER A 81 14.65 -0.78 1.62
CA SER A 81 15.41 -0.70 0.38
C SER A 81 16.69 -1.50 0.54
N ALA A 82 16.88 -2.50 -0.32
CA ALA A 82 18.11 -3.29 -0.41
C ALA A 82 18.61 -3.23 -1.86
N ASN A 83 19.81 -2.67 -2.09
CA ASN A 83 20.45 -2.64 -3.41
C ASN A 83 19.55 -2.13 -4.54
N LYS A 84 18.77 -1.07 -4.28
CA LYS A 84 17.75 -0.45 -5.17
C LYS A 84 16.41 -1.19 -5.30
N ASN A 85 16.29 -2.41 -4.80
CA ASN A 85 15.01 -3.12 -4.73
C ASN A 85 14.26 -2.69 -3.46
N LYS A 86 13.01 -2.27 -3.63
CA LYS A 86 12.09 -1.99 -2.52
C LYS A 86 11.43 -3.30 -2.12
N GLU A 87 11.60 -3.72 -0.86
CA GLU A 87 10.95 -4.91 -0.30
C GLU A 87 10.17 -4.51 0.95
N THR A 88 9.04 -5.19 1.21
CA THR A 88 8.30 -5.04 2.46
C THR A 88 8.49 -6.27 3.33
N PHE A 89 8.79 -6.04 4.60
CA PHE A 89 8.90 -7.10 5.62
C PHE A 89 7.83 -6.95 6.67
N ALA A 90 7.21 -8.06 7.05
CA ALA A 90 6.35 -8.18 8.22
C ALA A 90 7.19 -8.62 9.42
N ARG A 91 6.97 -8.01 10.58
CA ARG A 91 7.34 -8.59 11.87
C ARG A 91 6.18 -9.42 12.37
N ILE A 92 6.44 -10.72 12.46
CA ILE A 92 5.49 -11.73 12.89
C ILE A 92 5.81 -12.17 14.32
N ASN A 93 4.78 -12.48 15.11
CA ASN A 93 4.91 -13.10 16.41
C ASN A 93 4.43 -14.55 16.33
N TYR A 94 5.29 -15.46 16.79
CA TYR A 94 5.00 -16.89 16.89
C TYR A 94 5.57 -17.42 18.21
N ASN A 95 4.73 -18.06 19.02
CA ASN A 95 5.08 -18.57 20.37
C ASN A 95 5.82 -17.54 21.25
N GLY A 96 5.36 -16.29 21.24
CA GLY A 96 5.92 -15.21 22.05
C GLY A 96 7.22 -14.61 21.52
N LYS A 97 7.75 -15.09 20.39
CA LYS A 97 8.98 -14.58 19.76
C LYS A 97 8.67 -13.82 18.49
N ASN A 98 9.43 -12.76 18.23
CA ASN A 98 9.31 -11.98 17.01
C ASN A 98 10.28 -12.48 15.94
N TYR A 99 9.77 -12.59 14.72
CA TYR A 99 10.52 -12.93 13.52
C TYR A 99 10.19 -11.93 12.41
N PHE A 100 10.95 -11.97 11.34
CA PHE A 100 10.77 -11.13 10.15
C PHE A 100 10.65 -12.01 8.92
N VAL A 101 9.69 -11.68 8.07
CA VAL A 101 9.38 -12.42 6.84
C VAL A 101 9.02 -11.43 5.75
N ARG A 102 9.29 -11.75 4.48
CA ARG A 102 8.82 -10.91 3.38
C ARG A 102 7.31 -10.98 3.29
N THR A 103 6.67 -9.88 2.94
CA THR A 103 5.20 -9.86 2.85
C THR A 103 4.65 -10.78 1.78
N THR A 104 5.40 -11.05 0.71
CA THR A 104 5.06 -12.03 -0.34
C THR A 104 5.12 -13.49 0.14
N ASP A 105 5.70 -13.74 1.32
CA ASP A 105 5.84 -15.08 1.90
C ASP A 105 4.78 -15.32 3.01
N ILE A 106 3.79 -14.43 3.13
CA ILE A 106 2.63 -14.57 4.01
C ILE A 106 1.32 -14.29 3.25
N GLU A 107 0.24 -14.91 3.69
CA GLU A 107 -1.12 -14.64 3.21
C GLU A 107 -1.97 -14.11 4.38
N LEU A 108 -2.61 -12.96 4.22
CA LEU A 108 -3.45 -12.41 5.29
C LEU A 108 -4.72 -13.24 5.47
N LYS A 109 -5.07 -13.50 6.72
CA LYS A 109 -6.36 -14.07 7.07
C LYS A 109 -7.35 -12.94 7.27
N MET A 110 -8.31 -12.83 6.35
CA MET A 110 -9.33 -11.79 6.33
C MET A 110 -10.68 -12.38 6.75
N ASP A 111 -11.34 -11.76 7.73
CA ASP A 111 -12.62 -12.25 8.26
C ASP A 111 -13.82 -11.74 7.44
N ASN A 112 -13.69 -10.61 6.74
CA ASN A 112 -14.76 -10.06 5.91
C ASN A 112 -15.05 -10.98 4.71
N THR A 113 -16.32 -11.34 4.50
CA THR A 113 -16.76 -12.26 3.43
C THR A 113 -16.30 -11.84 2.04
N ILE A 114 -16.34 -10.54 1.73
CA ILE A 114 -15.98 -10.01 0.41
C ILE A 114 -14.45 -10.07 0.22
N ASN A 115 -13.70 -9.62 1.24
CA ASN A 115 -12.24 -9.69 1.23
C ASN A 115 -11.75 -11.14 1.12
N ASN A 116 -12.33 -12.05 1.90
CA ASN A 116 -11.98 -13.46 1.84
C ASN A 116 -12.30 -14.07 0.46
N TYR A 117 -13.43 -13.71 -0.15
CA TYR A 117 -13.77 -14.11 -1.53
C TYR A 117 -12.69 -13.67 -2.54
N LEU A 118 -12.21 -12.42 -2.45
CA LEU A 118 -11.14 -11.90 -3.30
C LEU A 118 -9.79 -12.58 -3.01
N ASN A 119 -9.46 -12.79 -1.74
CA ASN A 119 -8.23 -13.44 -1.33
C ASN A 119 -8.14 -14.87 -1.85
N GLN A 120 -9.22 -15.66 -1.70
CA GLN A 120 -9.33 -17.02 -2.24
C GLN A 120 -9.27 -17.06 -3.78
N SER A 121 -9.62 -15.95 -4.45
CA SER A 121 -9.51 -15.81 -5.90
C SER A 121 -8.12 -15.36 -6.36
N GLY A 122 -7.14 -15.24 -5.45
CA GLY A 122 -5.78 -14.80 -5.74
C GLY A 122 -5.66 -13.29 -5.98
N LEU A 123 -6.53 -12.48 -5.36
CA LEU A 123 -6.52 -11.02 -5.44
C LEU A 123 -6.48 -10.50 -6.90
N PRO A 124 -7.45 -10.87 -7.75
CA PRO A 124 -7.44 -10.42 -9.14
C PRO A 124 -7.64 -8.91 -9.23
N HIS A 125 -7.05 -8.27 -10.23
CA HIS A 125 -7.26 -6.84 -10.47
C HIS A 125 -7.15 -6.51 -11.98
N ALA A 126 -7.81 -5.44 -12.38
CA ALA A 126 -7.70 -4.90 -13.72
C ALA A 126 -6.33 -4.23 -13.95
N LYS A 127 -5.97 -4.03 -15.22
CA LYS A 127 -4.80 -3.22 -15.57
C LYS A 127 -5.15 -1.74 -15.43
N ILE A 128 -4.18 -0.97 -14.93
CA ILE A 128 -4.25 0.50 -14.92
C ILE A 128 -4.06 0.98 -16.37
N THR A 129 -5.06 1.68 -16.91
CA THR A 129 -5.01 2.33 -18.21
C THR A 129 -5.00 3.84 -18.05
N LYS A 130 -4.58 4.57 -19.08
CA LYS A 130 -4.44 6.03 -19.05
C LYS A 130 -5.15 6.65 -20.25
N GLN A 131 -6.03 7.59 -19.97
CA GLN A 131 -6.61 8.52 -20.94
C GLN A 131 -6.53 9.95 -20.37
N ILE A 132 -5.29 10.36 -20.10
CA ILE A 132 -4.99 11.65 -19.48
C ILE A 132 -5.51 12.79 -20.35
N SER A 133 -6.29 13.68 -19.75
CA SER A 133 -6.79 14.87 -20.43
C SER A 133 -5.99 16.10 -20.03
N SER A 134 -5.55 16.87 -21.03
CA SER A 134 -4.84 18.13 -20.83
C SER A 134 -5.75 19.29 -20.41
N ILE A 135 -7.06 19.09 -20.35
CA ILE A 135 -7.99 20.13 -19.89
C ILE A 135 -7.88 20.32 -18.39
N PHE A 136 -7.53 19.27 -17.64
CA PHE A 136 -7.42 19.33 -16.19
C PHE A 136 -6.13 20.05 -15.80
N GLU A 137 -6.26 21.02 -14.91
CA GLU A 137 -5.14 21.79 -14.40
C GLU A 137 -4.11 20.89 -13.70
N GLN A 138 -2.82 21.17 -13.92
CA GLN A 138 -1.72 20.46 -13.30
C GLN A 138 -1.06 21.31 -12.23
N ARG A 139 -1.57 21.25 -11.00
CA ARG A 139 -0.96 21.87 -9.82
C ARG A 139 -0.19 20.84 -9.00
N GLY A 140 1.01 21.20 -8.54
CA GLY A 140 1.82 20.31 -7.69
C GLY A 140 1.21 20.13 -6.31
N TYR A 141 1.52 19.00 -5.65
CA TYR A 141 1.11 18.77 -4.26
C TYR A 141 1.73 19.81 -3.32
N SER A 142 0.99 20.19 -2.28
CA SER A 142 1.46 21.10 -1.22
C SER A 142 2.23 20.37 -0.10
N THR A 143 2.74 19.18 -0.38
CA THR A 143 3.60 18.45 0.56
C THR A 143 5.04 18.92 0.43
N SER A 144 5.82 18.84 1.51
CA SER A 144 7.24 19.24 1.49
C SER A 144 8.08 18.44 0.47
N SER A 145 7.67 17.22 0.15
CA SER A 145 8.31 16.35 -0.83
C SER A 145 7.73 16.47 -2.25
N GLY A 146 6.64 17.22 -2.46
CA GLY A 146 5.97 17.34 -3.75
C GLY A 146 5.28 16.07 -4.25
N VAL A 147 4.98 15.11 -3.37
CA VAL A 147 4.30 13.83 -3.67
C VAL A 147 3.07 13.66 -2.76
N PRO A 148 2.06 12.85 -3.09
CA PRO A 148 0.86 12.71 -2.26
C PRO A 148 1.17 12.12 -0.88
N ARG A 149 0.30 12.42 0.09
CA ARG A 149 0.26 11.84 1.45
C ARG A 149 -0.61 10.58 1.55
N GLY A 150 -1.38 10.26 0.51
CA GLY A 150 -2.28 9.12 0.52
C GLY A 150 -3.31 9.15 -0.62
N VAL A 151 -4.41 8.45 -0.42
CA VAL A 151 -5.52 8.31 -1.36
C VAL A 151 -6.84 8.63 -0.67
N VAL A 152 -7.71 9.41 -1.33
CA VAL A 152 -9.12 9.60 -0.99
C VAL A 152 -9.99 8.78 -1.93
N ILE A 153 -10.95 8.09 -1.34
CA ILE A 153 -11.86 7.15 -1.96
C ILE A 153 -13.23 7.79 -2.06
N HIS A 154 -13.78 7.81 -3.26
CA HIS A 154 -15.11 8.33 -3.57
C HIS A 154 -16.01 7.26 -4.21
N ASP A 155 -17.31 7.45 -4.08
CA ASP A 155 -18.31 6.90 -4.99
C ASP A 155 -18.97 8.05 -5.76
N THR A 156 -19.46 7.77 -6.96
CA THR A 156 -19.94 8.82 -7.87
C THR A 156 -21.22 9.50 -7.39
N GLY A 157 -21.90 8.94 -6.38
CA GLY A 157 -23.20 9.39 -5.89
C GLY A 157 -24.31 9.26 -6.93
N ASN A 158 -24.05 8.59 -8.06
CA ASN A 158 -24.95 8.53 -9.20
C ASN A 158 -25.18 7.09 -9.65
N GLU A 159 -26.45 6.70 -9.64
CA GLU A 159 -26.87 5.34 -9.97
C GLU A 159 -26.91 5.12 -11.49
N ASN A 160 -26.54 3.92 -11.93
CA ASN A 160 -26.62 3.43 -13.30
C ASN A 160 -25.75 4.19 -14.30
N THR A 161 -24.65 4.78 -13.84
CA THR A 161 -23.64 5.39 -14.70
C THR A 161 -22.50 4.42 -15.00
N THR A 162 -21.73 4.76 -16.03
CA THR A 162 -20.53 4.03 -16.44
C THR A 162 -19.32 4.92 -16.26
N THR A 163 -18.12 4.32 -16.15
CA THR A 163 -16.86 5.07 -16.19
C THR A 163 -16.81 6.07 -17.35
N ASN A 164 -17.26 5.69 -18.55
CA ASN A 164 -17.25 6.58 -19.71
C ASN A 164 -18.21 7.77 -19.58
N SER A 165 -19.42 7.56 -19.05
CA SER A 165 -20.38 8.65 -18.85
C SER A 165 -19.90 9.61 -17.77
N GLU A 166 -19.33 9.10 -16.67
CA GLU A 166 -18.79 9.94 -15.59
C GLU A 166 -17.58 10.76 -16.06
N VAL A 167 -16.64 10.14 -16.78
CA VAL A 167 -15.50 10.87 -17.37
C VAL A 167 -15.96 11.93 -18.36
N SER A 168 -16.98 11.63 -19.18
CA SER A 168 -17.52 12.58 -20.16
C SER A 168 -18.18 13.77 -19.45
N TYR A 169 -18.99 13.50 -18.43
CA TYR A 169 -19.64 14.52 -17.61
C TYR A 169 -18.62 15.40 -16.90
N MET A 170 -17.61 14.80 -16.27
CA MET A 170 -16.53 15.54 -15.58
C MET A 170 -15.79 16.47 -16.55
N LYS A 171 -15.43 15.98 -17.75
CA LYS A 171 -14.76 16.80 -18.76
C LYS A 171 -15.64 17.95 -19.27
N GLN A 172 -16.93 17.69 -19.50
CA GLN A 172 -17.87 18.70 -20.00
C GLN A 172 -18.08 19.84 -18.99
N ASN A 173 -18.14 19.52 -17.69
CA ASN A 173 -18.45 20.49 -16.65
C ASN A 173 -17.20 21.16 -16.05
N TYR A 174 -16.01 20.63 -16.29
CA TYR A 174 -14.76 21.10 -15.68
C TYR A 174 -14.52 22.61 -15.84
N SER A 175 -14.82 23.20 -17.00
CA SER A 175 -14.64 24.65 -17.22
C SER A 175 -15.47 25.52 -16.28
N SER A 176 -16.58 24.99 -15.76
CA SER A 176 -17.48 25.68 -14.84
C SER A 176 -17.25 25.31 -13.37
N THR A 177 -16.91 24.05 -13.09
CA THR A 177 -16.80 23.54 -11.71
C THR A 177 -15.37 23.54 -11.18
N GLN A 178 -14.37 23.40 -12.07
CA GLN A 178 -12.97 23.14 -11.73
C GLN A 178 -12.75 21.86 -10.89
N VAL A 179 -13.75 20.98 -10.81
CA VAL A 179 -13.71 19.72 -10.06
C VAL A 179 -13.32 18.56 -10.97
N PHE A 180 -12.37 17.75 -10.51
CA PHE A 180 -12.00 16.49 -11.15
C PHE A 180 -11.29 15.56 -10.17
N VAL A 181 -11.21 14.27 -10.51
CA VAL A 181 -10.40 13.27 -9.80
C VAL A 181 -9.33 12.67 -10.73
N HIS A 182 -8.43 11.84 -10.18
CA HIS A 182 -7.37 11.24 -10.98
C HIS A 182 -7.84 10.04 -11.80
N THR A 183 -8.76 9.26 -11.23
CA THR A 183 -9.05 7.90 -11.69
C THR A 183 -10.51 7.56 -11.49
N PHE A 184 -11.07 6.81 -12.44
CA PHE A 184 -12.35 6.11 -12.27
C PHE A 184 -12.10 4.60 -12.23
N ILE A 185 -12.78 3.92 -11.31
CA ILE A 185 -12.59 2.49 -11.07
C ILE A 185 -13.95 1.78 -11.07
N ASP A 186 -14.14 0.86 -12.02
CA ASP A 186 -15.27 -0.07 -12.06
C ASP A 186 -14.77 -1.52 -11.88
N ASN A 187 -15.66 -2.50 -12.00
CA ASN A 187 -15.32 -3.93 -11.93
C ASN A 187 -14.37 -4.44 -13.05
N GLN A 188 -14.13 -3.68 -14.12
CA GLN A 188 -13.44 -4.11 -15.34
C GLN A 188 -12.16 -3.33 -15.63
N GLN A 189 -12.07 -2.07 -15.20
CA GLN A 189 -10.94 -1.20 -15.48
C GLN A 189 -10.58 -0.27 -14.31
N ILE A 190 -9.33 0.16 -14.33
CA ILE A 190 -8.82 1.27 -13.53
C ILE A 190 -8.34 2.32 -14.53
N LEU A 191 -9.11 3.39 -14.72
CA LEU A 191 -8.87 4.37 -15.77
C LEU A 191 -8.37 5.69 -15.19
N ASN A 192 -7.08 5.98 -15.37
CA ASN A 192 -6.50 7.28 -15.05
C ASN A 192 -6.87 8.32 -16.10
N ILE A 193 -7.52 9.41 -15.68
CA ILE A 193 -7.89 10.56 -16.53
C ILE A 193 -7.08 11.83 -16.24
N ALA A 194 -6.37 11.87 -15.11
CA ALA A 194 -5.40 12.91 -14.76
C ALA A 194 -4.10 12.29 -14.20
N ASP A 195 -3.00 13.03 -14.30
CA ASP A 195 -1.67 12.56 -13.88
C ASP A 195 -1.53 12.67 -12.35
N THR A 196 -1.28 11.56 -11.67
CA THR A 196 -1.13 11.48 -10.21
C THR A 196 0.13 12.15 -9.66
N LYS A 197 0.99 12.70 -10.52
CA LYS A 197 2.08 13.62 -10.11
C LYS A 197 1.57 14.99 -9.64
N TYR A 198 0.36 15.36 -10.01
CA TYR A 198 -0.30 16.61 -9.64
C TYR A 198 -1.49 16.32 -8.73
N MET A 199 -1.96 17.30 -7.99
CA MET A 199 -3.18 17.19 -7.19
C MET A 199 -4.45 17.22 -8.07
N ALA A 200 -5.58 16.81 -7.50
CA ALA A 200 -6.91 16.96 -8.07
C ALA A 200 -7.85 17.70 -7.12
N GLU A 201 -9.01 18.12 -7.61
CA GLU A 201 -9.94 19.05 -6.96
C GLU A 201 -11.31 18.42 -6.65
N GLY A 202 -11.35 17.20 -6.10
CA GLY A 202 -12.59 16.45 -5.82
C GLY A 202 -12.93 16.19 -4.35
N ALA A 203 -12.05 16.53 -3.41
CA ALA A 203 -12.17 16.19 -1.98
C ALA A 203 -12.17 17.41 -1.04
N GLY A 204 -12.39 18.62 -1.57
CA GLY A 204 -12.34 19.88 -0.82
C GLY A 204 -10.92 20.41 -0.54
N PRO A 205 -10.77 21.71 -0.22
CA PRO A 205 -9.49 22.42 -0.21
C PRO A 205 -8.50 21.90 0.83
N ASN A 206 -8.96 21.24 1.89
CA ASN A 206 -8.10 20.71 2.94
C ASN A 206 -7.48 19.34 2.57
N ALA A 207 -8.04 18.64 1.58
CA ALA A 207 -7.54 17.35 1.11
C ALA A 207 -6.94 17.43 -0.31
N ASN A 208 -7.51 18.24 -1.20
CA ASN A 208 -7.10 18.40 -2.59
C ASN A 208 -5.58 18.52 -2.78
N PRO A 209 -4.85 19.37 -2.03
CA PRO A 209 -3.42 19.56 -2.22
C PRO A 209 -2.53 18.39 -1.77
N TYR A 210 -3.12 17.31 -1.23
CA TYR A 210 -2.39 16.29 -0.49
C TYR A 210 -2.66 14.85 -0.93
N PHE A 211 -3.76 14.56 -1.63
CA PHE A 211 -4.17 13.16 -1.88
C PHE A 211 -4.44 12.88 -3.35
N VAL A 212 -4.08 11.66 -3.78
CA VAL A 212 -4.64 11.06 -4.99
C VAL A 212 -6.11 10.75 -4.73
N GLN A 213 -6.96 10.84 -5.75
CA GLN A 213 -8.41 10.73 -5.61
C GLN A 213 -8.95 9.84 -6.73
N PHE A 214 -9.86 8.94 -6.39
CA PHE A 214 -10.56 8.14 -7.40
C PHE A 214 -12.05 8.02 -7.08
N GLU A 215 -12.83 7.83 -8.13
CA GLU A 215 -14.29 7.67 -8.11
C GLU A 215 -14.70 6.25 -8.50
N MET A 216 -15.78 5.77 -7.90
CA MET A 216 -16.36 4.45 -8.15
C MET A 216 -17.82 4.58 -8.61
N PRO A 217 -18.12 4.35 -9.90
CA PRO A 217 -19.51 4.16 -10.36
C PRO A 217 -20.15 2.95 -9.68
N HIS A 218 -21.45 3.00 -9.38
CA HIS A 218 -22.08 1.94 -8.59
C HIS A 218 -22.22 0.61 -9.36
N GLU A 219 -21.84 -0.49 -8.70
CA GLU A 219 -22.00 -1.87 -9.16
C GLU A 219 -23.23 -2.57 -8.57
N TYR A 220 -23.86 -3.45 -9.37
CA TYR A 220 -25.18 -4.03 -9.03
C TYR A 220 -25.21 -5.56 -8.90
N THR A 221 -24.06 -6.22 -9.06
CA THR A 221 -23.94 -7.68 -8.89
C THR A 221 -22.81 -8.00 -7.92
N ALA A 222 -22.93 -9.10 -7.17
CA ALA A 222 -21.93 -9.46 -6.15
C ALA A 222 -20.52 -9.58 -6.74
N ALA A 223 -20.40 -10.26 -7.89
CA ALA A 223 -19.12 -10.42 -8.59
C ALA A 223 -18.53 -9.09 -9.06
N SER A 224 -19.37 -8.16 -9.52
CA SER A 224 -18.90 -6.85 -9.98
C SER A 224 -18.46 -5.96 -8.83
N PHE A 225 -19.27 -5.88 -7.77
CA PHE A 225 -18.95 -5.12 -6.57
C PHE A 225 -17.64 -5.60 -5.92
N ALA A 226 -17.46 -6.92 -5.77
CA ALA A 226 -16.21 -7.47 -5.25
C ALA A 226 -15.02 -7.13 -6.16
N LYS A 227 -15.14 -7.27 -7.49
CA LYS A 227 -14.07 -6.91 -8.43
C LYS A 227 -13.71 -5.43 -8.37
N GLN A 228 -14.70 -4.54 -8.25
CA GLN A 228 -14.44 -3.10 -8.10
C GLN A 228 -13.69 -2.81 -6.80
N LEU A 229 -14.10 -3.40 -5.68
CA LEU A 229 -13.36 -3.27 -4.41
C LEU A 229 -11.92 -3.77 -4.53
N GLY A 230 -11.69 -4.90 -5.21
CA GLY A 230 -10.36 -5.42 -5.52
C GLY A 230 -9.53 -4.45 -6.37
N ASN A 231 -10.12 -3.91 -7.44
CA ASN A 231 -9.48 -2.90 -8.30
C ASN A 231 -9.12 -1.62 -7.52
N ALA A 232 -10.03 -1.14 -6.68
CA ALA A 232 -9.84 0.05 -5.85
C ALA A 232 -8.74 -0.18 -4.79
N ALA A 233 -8.74 -1.34 -4.13
CA ALA A 233 -7.73 -1.69 -3.14
C ALA A 233 -6.34 -1.87 -3.77
N TYR A 234 -6.27 -2.56 -4.91
CA TYR A 234 -5.04 -2.68 -5.71
C TYR A 234 -4.51 -1.30 -6.11
N TYR A 235 -5.37 -0.43 -6.65
CA TYR A 235 -4.96 0.90 -7.08
C TYR A 235 -4.44 1.74 -5.91
N THR A 236 -5.12 1.68 -4.77
CA THR A 236 -4.68 2.33 -3.53
C THR A 236 -3.30 1.80 -3.11
N ALA A 237 -3.12 0.48 -3.04
CA ALA A 237 -1.84 -0.14 -2.70
C ALA A 237 -0.72 0.29 -3.67
N TYR A 238 -1.02 0.34 -4.98
CA TYR A 238 -0.10 0.77 -6.02
C TYR A 238 0.37 2.21 -5.77
N ILE A 239 -0.55 3.15 -5.54
CA ILE A 239 -0.20 4.56 -5.24
C ILE A 239 0.64 4.67 -3.97
N LEU A 240 0.28 3.94 -2.91
CA LEU A 240 1.05 3.96 -1.66
C LEU A 240 2.45 3.41 -1.85
N LYS A 241 2.61 2.30 -2.58
CA LYS A 241 3.91 1.67 -2.85
C LYS A 241 4.82 2.57 -3.69
N GLN A 242 4.27 3.18 -4.75
CA GLN A 242 5.00 4.13 -5.60
C GLN A 242 5.58 5.30 -4.79
N ASN A 243 4.81 5.80 -3.81
CA ASN A 243 5.16 6.95 -2.99
C ASN A 243 5.82 6.59 -1.64
N ASN A 244 6.17 5.32 -1.40
CA ASN A 244 6.78 4.85 -0.14
C ASN A 244 5.94 5.21 1.11
N LEU A 245 4.62 5.14 0.97
CA LEU A 245 3.65 5.42 2.03
C LEU A 245 3.22 4.13 2.74
N PRO A 246 2.92 4.20 4.06
CA PRO A 246 2.35 3.09 4.80
C PRO A 246 0.89 2.85 4.41
N VAL A 247 0.35 1.66 4.69
CA VAL A 247 -1.08 1.38 4.58
C VAL A 247 -1.70 1.64 5.95
N THR A 248 -2.32 2.81 6.10
CA THR A 248 -2.88 3.24 7.39
C THR A 248 -4.17 4.00 7.15
N LYS A 249 -5.22 3.66 7.91
CA LYS A 249 -6.46 4.41 7.90
C LYS A 249 -6.22 5.85 8.34
N GLY A 250 -6.89 6.81 7.70
CA GLY A 250 -6.95 8.20 8.15
C GLY A 250 -7.41 8.34 9.61
N THR A 251 -6.87 9.31 10.32
CA THR A 251 -7.16 9.59 11.72
C THR A 251 -7.53 11.05 11.95
N LYS A 252 -8.22 11.33 13.06
CA LYS A 252 -8.75 12.67 13.37
C LYS A 252 -7.66 13.76 13.49
N ASP A 253 -6.43 13.38 13.79
CA ASP A 253 -5.26 14.26 13.84
C ASP A 253 -4.64 14.54 12.46
N GLY A 254 -5.27 14.07 11.37
CA GLY A 254 -4.76 14.23 10.01
C GLY A 254 -3.65 13.24 9.62
N GLY A 255 -3.38 12.25 10.47
CA GLY A 255 -2.50 11.12 10.17
C GLY A 255 -3.17 10.07 9.28
N GLY A 256 -2.37 9.17 8.70
CA GLY A 256 -2.86 8.09 7.84
C GLY A 256 -2.86 8.42 6.34
N THR A 257 -3.11 7.40 5.53
CA THR A 257 -2.85 7.40 4.08
C THR A 257 -4.02 6.88 3.24
N VAL A 258 -5.01 6.25 3.85
CA VAL A 258 -6.22 5.74 3.19
C VAL A 258 -7.43 6.42 3.81
N TRP A 259 -8.17 7.17 3.00
CA TRP A 259 -9.22 8.06 3.45
C TRP A 259 -10.49 7.86 2.62
N THR A 260 -11.66 7.83 3.27
CA THR A 260 -12.92 8.08 2.58
C THR A 260 -13.20 9.58 2.54
N HIS A 261 -14.03 10.04 1.60
CA HIS A 261 -14.48 11.44 1.59
C HIS A 261 -15.22 11.80 2.88
N ALA A 262 -16.03 10.89 3.45
CA ALA A 262 -16.67 11.06 4.75
C ALA A 262 -15.67 11.36 5.90
N MET A 263 -14.51 10.71 5.89
CA MET A 263 -13.44 10.96 6.87
C MET A 263 -12.78 12.31 6.63
N VAL A 264 -12.61 12.72 5.37
CA VAL A 264 -12.14 14.08 5.03
C VAL A 264 -13.11 15.11 5.59
N SER A 265 -14.41 14.99 5.31
CA SER A 265 -15.45 15.87 5.85
C SER A 265 -15.41 15.96 7.37
N SER A 266 -15.30 14.81 8.05
CA SER A 266 -15.37 14.72 9.50
C SER A 266 -14.10 15.19 10.23
N TYR A 267 -12.92 14.98 9.64
CA TYR A 267 -11.64 15.18 10.31
C TYR A 267 -10.84 16.36 9.78
N LEU A 268 -10.90 16.61 8.47
CA LEU A 268 -10.16 17.68 7.81
C LEU A 268 -11.06 18.89 7.48
N GLY A 269 -12.37 18.66 7.25
CA GLY A 269 -13.32 19.69 6.84
C GLY A 269 -13.08 20.23 5.43
N GLY A 270 -13.84 21.27 5.04
CA GLY A 270 -13.78 21.87 3.70
C GLY A 270 -14.67 21.17 2.65
N THR A 271 -15.40 20.14 3.06
CA THR A 271 -16.39 19.38 2.29
C THR A 271 -17.36 18.74 3.29
N ASP A 272 -18.58 18.41 2.86
CA ASP A 272 -19.63 17.79 3.66
C ASP A 272 -20.09 16.42 3.13
N HIS A 273 -19.43 15.94 2.08
CA HIS A 273 -19.68 14.68 1.41
C HIS A 273 -19.45 13.46 2.32
N GLN A 274 -20.19 12.36 2.07
CA GLN A 274 -20.22 11.16 2.95
C GLN A 274 -19.87 9.85 2.23
N ASP A 275 -19.43 9.93 0.97
CA ASP A 275 -18.98 8.79 0.18
C ASP A 275 -17.68 8.14 0.74
N PRO A 276 -17.47 6.83 0.53
CA PRO A 276 -18.36 5.86 -0.09
C PRO A 276 -19.23 5.08 0.91
N VAL A 277 -19.49 5.64 2.10
CA VAL A 277 -19.99 4.88 3.26
C VAL A 277 -21.35 4.22 2.99
N SER A 278 -22.29 4.97 2.41
CA SER A 278 -23.62 4.44 2.08
C SER A 278 -23.57 3.42 0.95
N TYR A 279 -22.78 3.70 -0.09
CA TYR A 279 -22.59 2.79 -1.22
C TYR A 279 -22.06 1.43 -0.76
N TRP A 280 -20.97 1.42 0.01
CA TRP A 280 -20.38 0.19 0.53
C TRP A 280 -21.32 -0.57 1.46
N SER A 281 -21.91 0.11 2.45
CA SER A 281 -22.79 -0.55 3.43
C SER A 281 -24.03 -1.16 2.78
N THR A 282 -24.67 -0.44 1.85
CA THR A 282 -25.86 -0.91 1.13
C THR A 282 -25.53 -2.06 0.21
N SER A 283 -24.46 -1.93 -0.60
CA SER A 283 -24.07 -2.96 -1.57
C SER A 283 -23.60 -4.24 -0.88
N ALA A 284 -22.77 -4.13 0.16
CA ALA A 284 -22.32 -5.29 0.93
C ALA A 284 -23.48 -6.02 1.59
N ARG A 285 -24.45 -5.28 2.16
CA ARG A 285 -25.62 -5.90 2.78
C ARG A 285 -26.49 -6.61 1.75
N LYS A 286 -26.78 -5.94 0.62
CA LYS A 286 -27.67 -6.47 -0.40
C LYS A 286 -27.06 -7.65 -1.17
N LEU A 287 -25.76 -7.60 -1.46
CA LEU A 287 -25.11 -8.54 -2.37
C LEU A 287 -24.37 -9.69 -1.66
N PHE A 288 -24.01 -9.51 -0.38
CA PHE A 288 -23.21 -10.48 0.38
C PHE A 288 -23.74 -10.76 1.80
N ASP A 289 -24.84 -10.13 2.22
CA ASP A 289 -25.38 -10.17 3.59
C ASP A 289 -24.31 -9.90 4.66
N THR A 290 -23.46 -8.90 4.40
CA THR A 290 -22.38 -8.48 5.32
C THR A 290 -22.28 -6.96 5.40
N SER A 291 -21.44 -6.46 6.31
CA SER A 291 -21.02 -5.06 6.32
C SER A 291 -19.71 -4.88 5.54
N TYR A 292 -19.51 -3.69 4.98
CA TYR A 292 -18.22 -3.29 4.45
C TYR A 292 -17.92 -1.86 4.85
N ILE A 293 -16.83 -1.67 5.59
CA ILE A 293 -16.38 -0.38 6.12
C ILE A 293 -14.92 -0.13 5.78
N ILE A 294 -14.42 1.07 6.09
CA ILE A 294 -13.04 1.47 5.81
C ILE A 294 -11.98 0.52 6.40
N ASN A 295 -12.25 -0.13 7.53
CA ASN A 295 -11.31 -1.11 8.09
C ASN A 295 -11.18 -2.35 7.19
N ASP A 296 -12.28 -2.85 6.63
CA ASP A 296 -12.27 -3.96 5.68
C ASP A 296 -11.51 -3.56 4.40
N PHE A 297 -11.74 -2.34 3.91
CA PHE A 297 -11.02 -1.84 2.74
C PHE A 297 -9.51 -1.70 3.00
N VAL A 298 -9.11 -1.18 4.17
CA VAL A 298 -7.68 -1.04 4.54
C VAL A 298 -6.99 -2.41 4.65
N GLU A 299 -7.68 -3.42 5.18
CA GLU A 299 -7.18 -4.80 5.21
C GLU A 299 -6.96 -5.34 3.78
N LEU A 300 -7.92 -5.11 2.87
CA LEU A 300 -7.78 -5.52 1.47
C LEU A 300 -6.64 -4.77 0.76
N VAL A 301 -6.48 -3.47 1.01
CA VAL A 301 -5.34 -2.68 0.52
C VAL A 301 -4.03 -3.28 1.02
N GLN A 302 -3.95 -3.67 2.29
CA GLN A 302 -2.76 -4.31 2.85
C GLN A 302 -2.45 -5.64 2.16
N ALA A 303 -3.47 -6.45 1.85
CA ALA A 303 -3.30 -7.71 1.13
C ALA A 303 -2.66 -7.47 -0.25
N TYR A 304 -3.18 -6.54 -1.05
CA TYR A 304 -2.56 -6.18 -2.33
C TYR A 304 -1.17 -5.56 -2.15
N TYR A 305 -0.95 -4.75 -1.12
CA TYR A 305 0.36 -4.15 -0.84
C TYR A 305 1.45 -5.18 -0.52
N ASN A 306 1.04 -6.28 0.13
CA ASN A 306 1.93 -7.38 0.51
C ASN A 306 2.45 -8.17 -0.70
N GLU A 307 1.66 -8.25 -1.78
CA GLU A 307 1.99 -8.93 -3.05
C GLU A 307 2.89 -8.10 -3.98
N MET A 308 3.08 -6.80 -3.70
CA MET A 308 3.90 -5.87 -4.50
C MET A 308 5.36 -5.81 -4.08
#